data_AF-A0AAD9Z9A3-F1
#
_entry.id   AF-A0AAD9Z9A3-F1
#
_cell.length_a   1.000
_cell.length_b   1.000
_cell.length_c   1.000
_cell.angle_alpha   90.00
_cell.angle_beta   90.00
_cell.angle_gamma   90.00
#
_symmetry.space_group_name_H-M   'P 1'
#
loop_
_entity.id
_entity.type
_entity.pdbx_description
1 polymer ?
#
loop_
_entity_poly.entity_id
_entity_poly.type
_entity_poly.pdbx_seq_one_letter_code
_entity_poly.pdbx_strand_id
1 'polypeptide(L)'
;MMALELFHYPTQTHICNYVDLLDNLIDTVKDVDLLVEKGIIVNCVGDNKVIAKMFNRLGSYMILSDSCYYDIVERMKTHYKYPWNHAKARLRSAYLMFGQALQLLLRLFS
;
A
#
# COMPACT_ATOMS: atom_id res chain seq x y z
N MET A 1 -4.28 -1.45 -21.23
CA MET A 1 -4.87 -2.52 -20.41
C MET A 1 -6.05 -2.03 -19.59
N MET A 2 -5.91 -1.04 -18.69
CA MET A 2 -7.08 -0.48 -17.97
C MET A 2 -8.18 0.05 -18.91
N ALA A 3 -7.83 0.84 -19.93
CA ALA A 3 -8.82 1.30 -20.92
C ALA A 3 -9.46 0.13 -21.70
N LEU A 4 -8.69 -0.92 -22.01
CA LEU A 4 -9.24 -2.11 -22.68
C LEU A 4 -10.28 -2.79 -21.78
N GLU A 5 -9.94 -2.96 -20.50
CA GLU A 5 -10.82 -3.58 -19.50
C GLU A 5 -12.12 -2.76 -19.31
N LEU A 6 -12.01 -1.44 -19.15
CA LEU A 6 -13.15 -0.54 -18.97
C LEU A 6 -14.07 -0.46 -20.21
N PHE A 7 -13.50 -0.45 -21.42
CA PHE A 7 -14.29 -0.26 -22.64
C PHE A 7 -14.80 -1.56 -23.26
N HIS A 8 -14.10 -2.68 -23.07
CA HIS A 8 -14.39 -3.93 -23.77
C HIS A 8 -14.81 -5.08 -22.83
N TYR A 9 -14.46 -5.01 -21.54
CA TYR A 9 -14.75 -6.06 -20.57
C TYR A 9 -15.25 -5.48 -19.23
N PRO A 10 -16.38 -4.74 -19.23
CA PRO A 10 -16.85 -4.00 -18.05
C PRO A 10 -17.16 -4.89 -16.83
N THR A 11 -17.31 -6.21 -17.02
CA THR A 11 -17.53 -7.19 -15.96
C THR A 11 -16.27 -7.94 -15.52
N GLN A 12 -15.14 -7.73 -16.19
CA GLN A 12 -13.86 -8.38 -15.90
C GLN A 12 -12.84 -7.32 -15.51
N THR A 13 -13.13 -6.51 -14.49
CA THR A 13 -12.34 -5.36 -14.05
C THR A 13 -11.19 -5.73 -13.10
N HIS A 14 -10.51 -6.85 -13.32
CA HIS A 14 -9.46 -7.35 -12.42
C HIS A 14 -8.26 -6.38 -12.27
N ILE A 15 -7.79 -5.80 -13.37
CA ILE A 15 -6.65 -4.87 -13.36
C ILE A 15 -7.07 -3.56 -12.68
N CYS A 16 -8.24 -3.03 -13.04
CA CYS A 16 -8.82 -1.85 -12.41
C CYS A 16 -9.05 -2.06 -10.90
N ASN A 17 -9.61 -3.19 -10.48
CA ASN A 17 -9.83 -3.49 -9.06
C ASN A 17 -8.51 -3.61 -8.29
N TYR A 18 -7.47 -4.17 -8.91
CA TYR A 18 -6.14 -4.22 -8.31
C TYR A 18 -5.50 -2.83 -8.19
N VAL A 19 -5.63 -1.97 -9.21
CA VAL A 19 -5.12 -0.59 -9.18
C VAL A 19 -5.85 0.24 -8.11
N ASP A 20 -7.17 0.07 -7.97
CA ASP A 20 -7.96 0.70 -6.90
C ASP A 20 -7.51 0.25 -5.51
N LEU A 21 -7.23 -1.05 -5.31
CA LEU A 21 -6.64 -1.54 -4.07
C LEU A 21 -5.28 -0.89 -3.77
N LEU A 22 -4.40 -0.78 -4.77
CA LEU A 22 -3.09 -0.15 -4.60
C LEU A 22 -3.19 1.35 -4.31
N ASP A 23 -4.11 2.08 -4.95
CA ASP A 23 -4.38 3.49 -4.65
C ASP A 23 -4.85 3.68 -3.20
N ASN A 24 -5.71 2.79 -2.69
CA ASN A 24 -6.11 2.82 -1.27
C ASN A 24 -4.96 2.51 -0.28
N LEU A 25 -3.87 1.90 -0.74
CA LEU A 25 -2.70 1.56 0.07
C LEU A 25 -1.58 2.61 -0.01
N ILE A 26 -1.51 3.37 -1.10
CA ILE A 26 -0.41 4.29 -1.41
C ILE A 26 -0.93 5.71 -1.28
N ASP A 27 -0.47 6.42 -0.25
CA ASP A 27 -0.70 7.87 -0.14
C ASP A 27 0.65 8.62 -0.17
N THR A 28 1.68 8.02 0.42
CA THR A 28 2.99 8.60 0.61
C THR A 28 4.10 7.77 -0.03
N VAL A 29 5.28 8.40 -0.20
CA VAL A 29 6.50 7.71 -0.65
C VAL A 29 6.86 6.55 0.27
N LYS A 30 6.61 6.67 1.58
CA LYS A 30 6.90 5.62 2.56
C LYS A 30 6.04 4.37 2.35
N ASP A 31 4.82 4.55 1.87
CA ASP A 31 3.94 3.42 1.55
C ASP A 31 4.50 2.67 0.34
N VAL A 32 4.98 3.40 -0.68
CA VAL A 32 5.69 2.80 -1.81
C VAL A 32 6.97 2.10 -1.37
N ASP A 33 7.79 2.74 -0.52
CA ASP A 33 9.01 2.14 0.02
C ASP A 33 8.72 0.79 0.68
N LEU A 34 7.69 0.74 1.53
CA LEU A 34 7.27 -0.48 2.23
C LEU A 34 6.76 -1.54 1.25
N LEU A 35 5.92 -1.18 0.28
CA LEU A 35 5.38 -2.13 -0.69
C LEU A 35 6.46 -2.69 -1.62
N VAL A 36 7.47 -1.88 -1.95
CA VAL A 36 8.65 -2.32 -2.70
C VAL A 36 9.53 -3.24 -1.85
N GLU A 37 9.78 -2.89 -0.59
CA GLU A 37 10.53 -3.74 0.36
C GLU A 37 9.86 -5.12 0.54
N LYS A 38 8.52 -5.16 0.56
CA LYS A 38 7.74 -6.40 0.66
C LYS A 38 7.57 -7.13 -0.68
N GLY A 39 8.12 -6.61 -1.78
CA GLY A 39 8.04 -7.22 -3.11
C GLY A 39 6.62 -7.23 -3.71
N ILE A 40 5.71 -6.40 -3.17
CA ILE A 40 4.35 -6.23 -3.70
C ILE A 40 4.40 -5.37 -4.96
N ILE A 41 5.27 -4.35 -4.97
CA ILE A 41 5.53 -3.49 -6.12
C ILE A 41 6.96 -3.69 -6.58
N VAL A 42 7.14 -3.92 -7.88
CA VAL A 42 8.45 -3.88 -8.51
C VAL A 42 8.68 -2.46 -9.01
N ASN A 43 9.66 -1.76 -8.44
CA ASN A 43 10.00 -0.42 -8.88
C ASN A 43 10.81 -0.47 -10.20
N CYS A 44 10.10 -0.35 -11.32
CA CYS A 44 10.71 -0.23 -12.65
C CYS A 44 11.06 1.22 -13.04
N VAL A 45 10.66 2.21 -12.24
CA VAL A 45 10.81 3.65 -12.53
C VAL A 45 12.08 4.24 -11.92
N GLY A 46 12.58 3.64 -10.83
CA GLY A 46 13.74 4.08 -10.08
C GLY A 46 13.46 5.20 -9.07
N ASP A 47 12.26 5.80 -9.07
CA ASP A 47 11.86 6.84 -8.11
C ASP A 47 10.47 6.56 -7.51
N ASN A 48 10.45 6.26 -6.21
CA ASN A 48 9.24 5.96 -5.45
C ASN A 48 8.30 7.17 -5.35
N LYS A 49 8.81 8.42 -5.47
CA LYS A 49 7.97 9.63 -5.53
C LYS A 49 7.11 9.67 -6.78
N VAL A 50 7.68 9.25 -7.91
CA VAL A 50 6.96 9.20 -9.19
C VAL A 50 5.86 8.15 -9.11
N ILE A 51 6.14 6.99 -8.51
CA ILE A 51 5.16 5.92 -8.29
C ILE A 51 4.02 6.41 -7.40
N ALA A 52 4.31 6.99 -6.24
CA ALA A 52 3.28 7.52 -5.34
C ALA A 52 2.39 8.55 -6.05
N LYS A 53 3.00 9.49 -6.77
CA LYS A 53 2.26 10.51 -7.54
C LYS A 53 1.42 9.89 -8.66
N MET A 54 1.88 8.81 -9.28
CA MET A 54 1.15 8.12 -10.34
C MET A 54 -0.14 7.51 -9.79
N PHE A 55 -0.06 6.76 -8.69
CA PHE A 55 -1.22 6.13 -8.06
C PHE A 55 -2.22 7.18 -7.56
N ASN A 56 -1.78 8.16 -6.75
CA ASN A 56 -2.68 9.21 -6.23
C ASN A 56 -3.41 9.98 -7.35
N ARG A 57 -2.78 10.12 -8.53
CA ARG A 57 -3.44 10.71 -9.70
C ARG A 57 -4.43 9.73 -10.34
N LEU A 58 -4.06 8.46 -10.52
CA LEU A 58 -4.94 7.42 -11.07
C LEU A 58 -6.22 7.25 -10.23
N GLY A 59 -6.11 7.21 -8.90
CA GLY A 59 -7.26 7.14 -7.99
C GLY A 59 -8.27 8.25 -8.20
N SER A 60 -7.80 9.48 -8.46
CA SER A 60 -8.69 10.62 -8.72
C SER A 60 -9.55 10.49 -9.99
N TYR A 61 -9.18 9.59 -10.91
CA TYR A 61 -9.90 9.36 -12.17
C TYR A 61 -10.67 8.03 -12.18
N MET A 62 -10.43 7.13 -11.23
CA MET A 62 -11.07 5.82 -11.16
C MET A 62 -12.21 5.83 -10.15
N ILE A 63 -13.44 5.99 -10.65
CA ILE A 63 -14.65 5.71 -9.87
C ILE A 63 -15.13 4.31 -10.27
N LEU A 64 -14.67 3.29 -9.55
CA LEU A 64 -15.20 1.93 -9.68
C LEU A 64 -16.32 1.75 -8.67
N SER A 65 -17.54 1.55 -9.14
CA SER A 65 -18.70 1.33 -8.27
C SER A 65 -18.78 -0.10 -7.71
N ASP A 66 -18.01 -1.06 -8.26
CA ASP A 66 -18.16 -2.49 -7.96
C ASP A 66 -16.80 -3.23 -7.94
N SER A 67 -15.84 -2.69 -7.18
CA SER A 67 -14.52 -3.30 -7.02
C SER A 67 -14.63 -4.63 -6.26
N CYS A 68 -14.06 -5.72 -6.81
CA CYS A 68 -14.05 -7.02 -6.12
C CYS A 68 -13.22 -7.02 -4.82
N TYR A 69 -12.46 -5.94 -4.56
CA TYR A 69 -11.71 -5.73 -3.32
C TYR A 69 -12.40 -4.77 -2.35
N TYR A 70 -13.59 -4.25 -2.69
CA TYR A 70 -14.31 -3.28 -1.85
C TYR A 70 -14.42 -3.76 -0.38
N ASP A 71 -14.90 -4.99 -0.16
CA ASP A 71 -15.02 -5.56 1.18
C ASP A 71 -13.68 -5.66 1.91
N ILE A 72 -12.60 -5.97 1.18
CA ILE A 72 -11.26 -6.06 1.75
C ILE A 72 -10.78 -4.67 2.18
N VAL A 73 -10.97 -3.66 1.32
CA VAL A 73 -10.62 -2.27 1.60
C VAL A 73 -11.44 -1.73 2.77
N GLU A 74 -12.73 -2.01 2.84
CA GLU A 74 -13.60 -1.57 3.94
C GLU A 74 -13.20 -2.22 5.28
N ARG A 75 -12.94 -3.54 5.28
CA ARG A 75 -12.42 -4.23 6.47
C ARG A 75 -11.08 -3.68 6.90
N MET A 76 -10.19 -3.36 5.96
CA MET A 76 -8.89 -2.75 6.25
C MET A 76 -9.04 -1.35 6.85
N LYS A 77 -9.90 -0.50 6.27
CA LYS A 77 -10.22 0.84 6.80
C LYS A 77 -10.83 0.75 8.20
N THR A 78 -11.72 -0.20 8.44
CA THR A 78 -12.34 -0.45 9.74
C THR A 78 -11.31 -0.93 10.76
N HIS A 79 -10.43 -1.86 10.37
CA HIS A 79 -9.32 -2.33 11.20
C HIS A 79 -8.39 -1.17 11.56
N TYR A 80 -8.00 -0.34 10.59
CA TYR A 80 -7.15 0.82 10.82
C TYR A 80 -7.80 1.78 11.82
N LYS A 81 -9.07 2.17 11.62
CA LYS A 81 -9.79 3.12 12.49
C LYS A 81 -9.97 2.66 13.94
N TYR A 82 -9.84 1.37 14.23
CA TYR A 82 -10.03 0.85 15.58
C TYR A 82 -8.84 1.24 16.50
N PRO A 83 -9.04 2.03 17.57
CA PRO A 83 -7.95 2.62 18.36
C PRO A 83 -6.93 1.62 18.91
N TRP A 84 -7.39 0.42 19.29
CA TRP A 84 -6.52 -0.64 19.78
C TRP A 84 -5.49 -1.10 18.74
N ASN A 85 -5.85 -1.10 17.46
CA ASN A 85 -4.94 -1.51 16.39
C ASN A 85 -3.83 -0.48 16.20
N HIS A 86 -4.14 0.81 16.34
CA HIS A 86 -3.11 1.86 16.39
C HIS A 86 -2.17 1.69 17.59
N ALA A 87 -2.70 1.45 18.78
CA ALA A 87 -1.90 1.22 19.98
C ALA A 87 -0.97 0.00 19.81
N LYS A 88 -1.51 -1.11 19.31
CA LYS A 88 -0.77 -2.34 19.02
C LYS A 88 0.31 -2.12 17.94
N ALA A 89 0.02 -1.38 16.88
CA ALA A 89 0.98 -1.06 15.83
C ALA A 89 2.13 -0.20 16.35
N ARG A 90 1.84 0.82 17.18
CA ARG A 90 2.85 1.66 17.83
C ARG A 90 3.77 0.83 18.73
N LEU A 91 3.21 -0.05 19.55
CA LEU A 91 3.98 -0.95 20.40
C LEU A 91 4.90 -1.85 19.56
N ARG A 92 4.38 -2.51 18.53
CA ARG A 92 5.18 -3.35 17.62
C ARG A 92 6.32 -2.58 16.97
N SER A 93 6.04 -1.36 16.50
CA SER A 93 7.06 -0.49 15.89
C SER A 93 8.17 -0.14 16.87
N ALA A 94 7.81 0.23 18.11
CA ALA A 94 8.79 0.49 19.16
C ALA A 94 9.66 -0.75 19.46
N TYR A 95 9.06 -1.93 19.61
CA TYR A 95 9.80 -3.17 19.83
C TYR A 95 10.76 -3.50 18.69
N LEU A 96 10.35 -3.32 17.43
CA LEU A 96 11.22 -3.54 16.27
C LEU A 96 12.39 -2.55 16.26
N MET A 97 12.12 -1.27 16.56
CA MET A 97 13.13 -0.23 16.65
C MET A 97 14.17 -0.52 17.75
N PHE A 98 13.73 -0.93 18.94
CA PHE A 98 14.63 -1.33 20.02
C PHE A 98 15.47 -2.56 19.64
N GLY A 99 14.88 -3.54 18.96
CA GLY A 99 15.61 -4.71 18.45
C GLY A 99 16.70 -4.32 17.45
N GLN A 100 16.40 -3.43 16.50
CA GLN A 100 17.37 -2.94 15.53
C GLN A 100 18.49 -2.11 16.18
N ALA A 101 18.16 -1.26 17.16
CA ALA A 101 19.15 -0.49 17.91
C ALA A 101 20.11 -1.39 18.70
N LEU A 102 19.59 -2.45 19.33
CA LEU A 102 20.42 -3.43 20.05
C LEU A 102 21.37 -4.18 19.09
N GLN A 103 20.89 -4.58 17.91
CA GLN A 103 21.72 -5.23 16.90
C GLN A 103 22.84 -4.30 16.38
N LEU A 104 22.55 -3.01 16.19
CA LEU A 104 23.54 -2.00 15.80
C LEU A 104 24.60 -1.81 16.89
N LEU A 105 24.21 -1.73 18.16
CA LEU A 105 25.14 -1.62 19.28
C LEU A 105 26.06 -2.85 19.36
N LEU A 106 25.49 -4.06 19.26
CA LEU A 106 26.28 -5.31 19.26
C LEU A 106 27.31 -5.36 18.12
N ARG A 107 26.98 -4.82 16.93
CA ARG A 107 27.93 -4.72 15.80
C ARG A 107 29.02 -3.67 15.99
N LEU A 108 28.79 -2.63 16.80
CA LEU A 108 29.78 -1.57 17.06
C LEU A 108 30.79 -1.95 18.14
N PHE A 109 30.44 -2.89 19.01
CA PHE A 109 31.28 -3.37 20.11
C PHE A 109 31.88 -4.78 19.87
N SER A 110 31.75 -5.31 18.65
CA SER A 110 32.37 -6.55 18.15
C SER A 110 33.49 -6.24 17.17
#